data_AF-A0A4R6YYG6-F1
#
_entry.id   AF-A0A4R6YYG6-F1
#
_cell.length_a   1.000
_cell.length_b   1.000
_cell.length_c   1.000
_cell.angle_alpha   90.00
_cell.angle_beta   90.00
_cell.angle_gamma   90.00
#
_symmetry.space_group_name_H-M   'P 1'
#
loop_
_entity.id
_entity.type
_entity.pdbx_description
1 polymer ?
#
loop_
_entity_poly.entity_id
_entity_poly.type
_entity_poly.pdbx_seq_one_letter_code
_entity_poly.pdbx_strand_id
1 'polypeptide(L)'
;MTLNNLTDTETEVVFDCLRCVAAGDVILNDAEFRILFGITFDRLEDIVRRLPDIDESDEDVQLAINNALNNLLGYPHGRDARFLAHVVVPRQEVARIFWKWRGEQKGR
;
A
#
# COMPACT_ATOMS: atom_id res chain seq x y z
N MET A 1 -5.73 -10.64 -5.89
CA MET A 1 -6.22 -9.49 -6.68
C MET A 1 -5.16 -9.11 -7.70
N THR A 2 -5.46 -8.32 -8.74
CA THR A 2 -4.46 -7.92 -9.75
C THR A 2 -4.45 -6.42 -9.99
N LEU A 3 -3.25 -5.86 -10.17
CA LEU A 3 -2.97 -4.50 -10.58
C LEU A 3 -3.40 -4.23 -12.02
N ASN A 4 -3.58 -5.26 -12.86
CA ASN A 4 -4.07 -5.11 -14.24
C ASN A 4 -5.46 -4.49 -14.36
N ASN A 5 -6.23 -4.46 -13.27
CA ASN A 5 -7.53 -3.79 -13.23
C ASN A 5 -7.40 -2.28 -12.95
N LEU A 6 -6.23 -1.82 -12.53
CA LEU A 6 -5.92 -0.41 -12.25
C LEU A 6 -5.38 0.28 -13.51
N THR A 7 -5.56 1.59 -13.60
CA THR A 7 -4.84 2.39 -14.59
C THR A 7 -3.38 2.57 -14.16
N ASP A 8 -2.50 2.96 -15.08
CA ASP A 8 -1.09 3.23 -14.77
C ASP A 8 -0.93 4.23 -13.60
N THR A 9 -1.76 5.29 -13.58
CA THR A 9 -1.77 6.26 -12.48
C THR A 9 -2.23 5.64 -11.15
N GLU A 10 -3.26 4.80 -11.17
CA GLU A 10 -3.73 4.12 -9.96
C GLU A 10 -2.70 3.10 -9.44
N THR A 11 -2.01 2.40 -10.34
CA THR A 11 -0.90 1.50 -10.02
C THR A 11 0.26 2.26 -9.38
N GLU A 12 0.62 3.44 -9.90
CA GLU A 12 1.66 4.26 -9.29
C GLU A 12 1.28 4.71 -7.86
N VAL A 13 0.00 5.04 -7.62
CA VAL A 13 -0.48 5.34 -6.26
C VAL A 13 -0.31 4.13 -5.33
N VAL A 14 -0.53 2.91 -5.80
CA VAL A 14 -0.25 1.69 -5.01
C VAL A 14 1.23 1.61 -4.66
N PHE A 15 2.11 1.86 -5.64
CA PHE A 15 3.56 1.84 -5.43
C PHE A 15 4.02 2.93 -4.45
N ASP A 16 3.46 4.12 -4.54
CA ASP A 16 3.71 5.20 -3.59
C ASP A 16 3.25 4.84 -2.17
N CYS A 17 2.13 4.14 -2.02
CA CYS A 17 1.68 3.62 -0.73
C CYS A 17 2.67 2.59 -0.16
N LEU A 18 3.19 1.67 -0.98
CA LEU A 18 4.21 0.70 -0.56
C LEU A 18 5.51 1.40 -0.13
N ARG A 19 5.99 2.36 -0.93
CA ARG A 19 7.19 3.16 -0.62
C ARG A 19 7.02 3.99 0.66
N CYS A 20 5.84 4.57 0.86
CA CYS A 20 5.50 5.34 2.06
C CYS A 20 5.63 4.50 3.33
N VAL A 21 5.12 3.26 3.30
CA VAL A 21 5.23 2.34 4.42
C VAL A 21 6.68 1.87 4.60
N ALA A 22 7.36 1.50 3.52
CA ALA A 22 8.74 1.01 3.56
C ALA A 22 9.74 2.09 4.01
N ALA A 23 9.43 3.37 3.84
CA ALA A 23 10.24 4.47 4.38
C ALA A 23 10.29 4.46 5.92
N GLY A 24 9.45 3.65 6.60
CA GLY A 24 9.51 3.46 8.04
C GLY A 24 9.05 4.68 8.84
N ASP A 25 8.39 5.65 8.20
CA ASP A 25 8.00 6.92 8.84
C ASP A 25 6.57 6.92 9.38
N VAL A 26 5.75 5.95 8.96
CA VAL A 26 4.31 5.89 9.27
C VAL A 26 3.94 4.75 10.23
N ILE A 27 4.73 3.67 10.26
CA ILE A 27 4.61 2.54 11.19
C ILE A 27 6.02 2.30 11.73
N LEU A 28 6.22 2.43 13.05
CA LEU A 28 7.56 2.58 13.65
C LEU A 28 8.05 1.35 14.42
N ASN A 29 7.23 0.32 14.58
CA ASN A 29 7.51 -0.81 15.45
C ASN A 29 7.40 -2.11 14.64
N ASP A 30 8.47 -2.89 14.59
CA ASP A 30 8.54 -4.14 13.81
C ASP A 30 7.53 -5.19 14.26
N ALA A 31 7.28 -5.29 15.57
CA ALA A 31 6.31 -6.24 16.11
C ALA A 31 4.88 -5.83 15.73
N GLU A 32 4.57 -4.53 15.84
CA GLU A 32 3.30 -3.96 15.38
C GLU A 32 3.15 -4.09 13.86
N PHE A 33 4.19 -3.80 13.10
CA PHE A 33 4.21 -3.93 11.65
C PHE A 33 3.86 -5.36 11.23
N ARG A 34 4.53 -6.36 11.80
CA ARG A 34 4.25 -7.76 11.49
C ARG A 34 2.81 -8.15 11.80
N ILE A 35 2.21 -7.61 12.87
CA ILE A 35 0.80 -7.84 13.21
C ILE A 35 -0.12 -7.19 12.17
N LEU A 36 0.18 -5.96 11.75
CA LEU A 36 -0.64 -5.20 10.80
C LEU A 36 -0.49 -5.65 9.35
N PHE A 37 0.68 -6.14 8.96
CA PHE A 37 1.02 -6.47 7.58
C PHE A 37 1.07 -7.97 7.30
N GLY A 38 1.27 -8.81 8.32
CA GLY A 38 1.48 -10.25 8.14
C GLY A 38 2.86 -10.63 7.57
N ILE A 39 3.68 -9.64 7.22
CA ILE A 39 5.05 -9.80 6.69
C ILE A 39 6.05 -8.97 7.51
N THR A 40 7.35 -9.15 7.28
CA THR A 40 8.41 -8.34 7.91
C THR A 40 8.72 -7.07 7.11
N PHE A 41 9.35 -6.09 7.75
CA PHE A 41 9.84 -4.89 7.07
C PHE A 41 10.83 -5.23 5.96
N ASP A 42 11.80 -6.11 6.23
CA ASP A 42 12.77 -6.58 5.22
C ASP A 42 12.07 -7.13 3.98
N ARG A 43 11.00 -7.90 4.19
CA ARG A 43 10.21 -8.46 3.09
C ARG A 43 9.48 -7.38 2.29
N LEU A 44 8.93 -6.38 2.96
CA LEU A 44 8.32 -5.22 2.30
C LEU A 44 9.37 -4.43 1.50
N GLU A 45 10.57 -4.20 2.04
CA GLU A 45 11.64 -3.52 1.33
C GLU A 45 12.06 -4.27 0.06
N ASP A 46 12.17 -5.60 0.14
CA ASP A 46 12.49 -6.46 -1.02
C ASP A 46 11.39 -6.43 -2.10
N ILE A 47 10.13 -6.28 -1.71
CA ILE A 47 9.03 -6.05 -2.64
C ILE A 47 9.18 -4.67 -3.30
N VAL A 48 9.42 -3.62 -2.50
CA VAL A 48 9.58 -2.24 -3.00
C VAL A 48 10.76 -2.09 -3.96
N ARG A 49 11.89 -2.76 -3.70
CA ARG A 49 13.08 -2.76 -4.57
C ARG A 49 12.81 -3.36 -5.95
N ARG A 50 11.81 -4.23 -6.08
CA ARG A 50 11.45 -4.90 -7.34
C ARG A 50 10.44 -4.12 -8.16
N LEU A 51 9.81 -3.08 -7.61
CA LEU A 51 8.82 -2.29 -8.35
C LEU A 51 9.42 -1.66 -9.63
N PRO A 52 8.72 -1.68 -10.77
CA PRO A 52 7.35 -2.19 -10.96
C PRO A 52 7.25 -3.71 -11.25
N ASP A 53 8.37 -4.43 -11.34
CA ASP A 53 8.46 -5.85 -11.72
C ASP A 53 8.26 -6.80 -10.51
N ILE A 54 7.02 -6.83 -10.00
CA ILE A 54 6.61 -7.69 -8.88
C ILE A 54 5.73 -8.84 -9.33
N ASP A 55 5.89 -9.99 -8.68
CA ASP A 55 5.05 -11.18 -8.90
C ASP A 55 3.76 -11.07 -8.08
N GLU A 56 2.64 -10.83 -8.74
CA GLU A 56 1.33 -10.74 -8.08
C GLU A 56 0.79 -12.09 -7.59
N SER A 57 1.39 -13.22 -7.97
CA SER A 57 1.02 -14.54 -7.44
C SER A 57 1.65 -14.82 -6.07
N ASP A 58 2.66 -14.04 -5.68
CA ASP A 58 3.30 -14.09 -4.37
C ASP A 58 2.33 -13.56 -3.29
N GLU A 59 2.02 -14.40 -2.30
CA GLU A 59 1.12 -14.05 -1.19
C GLU A 59 1.63 -12.83 -0.41
N ASP A 60 2.94 -12.70 -0.24
CA ASP A 60 3.52 -11.56 0.47
C ASP A 60 3.32 -10.25 -0.29
N VAL A 61 3.32 -10.29 -1.63
CA VAL A 61 3.02 -9.13 -2.47
C VAL A 61 1.56 -8.72 -2.32
N GLN A 62 0.64 -9.69 -2.30
CA GLN A 62 -0.79 -9.44 -2.07
C GLN A 62 -1.03 -8.85 -0.67
N LEU A 63 -0.38 -9.39 0.35
CA LEU A 63 -0.45 -8.88 1.73
C LEU A 63 0.11 -7.46 1.82
N ALA A 64 1.27 -7.20 1.22
CA ALA A 64 1.90 -5.88 1.20
C ALA A 64 0.97 -4.83 0.56
N ILE A 65 0.41 -5.11 -0.61
CA ILE A 65 -0.51 -4.19 -1.31
C ILE A 65 -1.77 -3.95 -0.47
N ASN A 66 -2.43 -5.02 -0.01
CA ASN A 66 -3.66 -4.90 0.77
C ASN A 66 -3.45 -4.07 2.04
N ASN A 67 -2.40 -4.39 2.79
CA ASN A 67 -2.16 -3.80 4.11
C ASN A 67 -1.56 -2.40 3.99
N ALA A 68 -0.77 -2.09 2.95
CA ALA A 68 -0.34 -0.71 2.69
C ALA A 68 -1.54 0.19 2.39
N LEU A 69 -2.41 -0.21 1.45
CA LEU A 69 -3.59 0.58 1.11
C LEU A 69 -4.53 0.71 2.31
N ASN A 70 -4.90 -0.41 2.95
CA ASN A 70 -5.87 -0.43 4.04
C ASN A 70 -5.39 0.34 5.28
N ASN A 71 -4.14 0.09 5.73
CA ASN A 71 -3.63 0.79 6.90
C ASN A 71 -3.52 2.28 6.62
N LEU A 72 -3.08 2.71 5.44
CA LEU A 72 -3.01 4.13 5.08
C LEU A 72 -4.37 4.83 4.93
N LEU A 73 -5.50 4.12 4.98
CA LEU A 73 -6.82 4.76 5.12
C LEU A 73 -7.09 5.22 6.56
N GLY A 74 -6.59 4.48 7.55
CA GLY A 74 -6.73 4.79 8.99
C GLY A 74 -5.48 5.44 9.62
N TYR A 75 -4.32 5.28 8.98
CA TYR A 75 -3.00 5.75 9.41
C TYR A 75 -2.37 6.68 8.38
N PRO A 76 -1.41 7.54 8.74
CA PRO A 76 -0.82 7.68 10.08
C PRO A 76 -1.55 8.69 10.96
N HIS A 77 -1.90 8.31 12.20
CA HIS A 77 -2.44 9.21 13.22
C HIS A 77 -1.53 10.44 13.40
N GLY A 78 -1.94 11.60 12.86
CA GLY A 78 -1.19 12.85 12.98
C GLY A 78 0.09 12.96 12.15
N ARG A 79 0.35 12.08 11.18
CA ARG A 79 1.50 12.20 10.25
C ARG A 79 1.09 12.43 8.80
N ASP A 80 0.02 13.18 8.58
CA ASP A 80 -0.46 13.50 7.23
C ASP A 80 0.62 14.14 6.34
N ALA A 81 1.52 14.95 6.93
CA ALA A 81 2.64 15.52 6.20
C ALA A 81 3.62 14.47 5.65
N ARG A 82 3.84 13.35 6.36
CA ARG A 82 4.69 12.24 5.90
C ARG A 82 3.97 11.41 4.84
N PHE A 83 2.68 11.17 5.03
CA PHE A 83 1.86 10.53 4.01
C PHE A 83 1.88 11.33 2.69
N LEU A 84 1.64 12.65 2.75
CA LEU A 84 1.63 13.53 1.57
C LEU A 84 3.02 13.72 0.93
N ALA A 85 4.10 13.40 1.64
CA ALA A 85 5.45 13.43 1.06
C ALA A 85 5.68 12.28 0.06
N HIS A 86 4.92 11.20 0.18
CA HIS A 86 5.02 10.02 -0.68
C HIS A 86 3.78 9.85 -1.57
N VAL A 87 2.59 10.04 -1.01
CA VAL A 87 1.31 9.81 -1.69
C VAL A 87 0.63 11.15 -1.94
N VAL A 88 0.71 11.62 -3.18
CA VAL A 88 0.23 12.97 -3.57
C VAL A 88 -1.30 13.05 -3.66
N VAL A 89 -1.98 11.91 -3.79
CA VAL A 89 -3.44 11.85 -3.90
C VAL A 89 -4.12 11.92 -2.52
N PRO A 90 -5.36 12.44 -2.43
CA PRO A 90 -6.11 12.43 -1.19
C PRO A 90 -6.44 10.99 -0.75
N ARG A 91 -6.59 10.78 0.57
CA ARG A 91 -6.96 9.46 1.15
C ARG A 91 -8.23 8.84 0.54
N GLN A 92 -9.17 9.68 0.11
CA GLN A 92 -10.39 9.24 -0.58
C GLN A 92 -10.07 8.53 -1.91
N GLU A 93 -9.04 8.99 -2.60
CA GLU A 93 -8.58 8.36 -3.85
C GLU A 93 -7.86 7.04 -3.56
N VAL A 94 -7.01 6.99 -2.52
CA VAL A 94 -6.43 5.72 -2.05
C VAL A 94 -7.52 4.71 -1.68
N ALA A 95 -8.60 5.16 -1.00
CA ALA A 95 -9.73 4.31 -0.68
C ALA A 95 -10.42 3.80 -1.95
N ARG A 96 -10.69 4.68 -2.93
CA ARG A 96 -11.30 4.30 -4.20
C ARG A 96 -10.48 3.22 -4.94
N ILE A 97 -9.16 3.39 -4.96
CA ILE A 97 -8.21 2.45 -5.56
C ILE A 97 -8.19 1.13 -4.79
N PHE A 98 -8.17 1.16 -3.46
CA PHE A 98 -8.24 -0.03 -2.61
C PHE A 98 -9.47 -0.89 -2.93
N TRP A 99 -10.66 -0.29 -2.96
CA TRP A 99 -11.89 -1.01 -3.29
C TRP A 99 -11.90 -1.52 -4.74
N LYS A 100 -11.29 -0.77 -5.67
CA LYS A 100 -11.12 -1.22 -7.06
C LYS A 100 -10.23 -2.45 -7.14
N TRP A 101 -9.09 -2.41 -6.48
CA TRP A 101 -8.13 -3.50 -6.43
C TRP A 101 -8.75 -4.74 -5.78
N ARG A 102 -9.57 -4.59 -4.73
CA ARG A 102 -10.34 -5.70 -4.14
C ARG A 102 -11.48 -6.23 -5.03
N GLY A 103 -11.75 -5.63 -6.18
CA GLY A 103 -12.91 -5.99 -7.01
C GLY A 103 -14.26 -5.69 -6.33
N GLU A 104 -14.25 -4.83 -5.31
CA GLU A 104 -15.41 -4.49 -4.47
C GLU A 104 -16.05 -3.14 -4.83
N GLN A 105 -15.62 -2.51 -5.93
CA GLN A 105 -16.38 -1.39 -6.50
C GLN A 105 -17.75 -1.88 -6.96
N LYS A 106 -18.76 -1.75 -6.08
CA LYS A 106 -20.15 -1.75 -6.52
C LYS A 106 -20.36 -0.50 -7.37
N GLY A 107 -20.68 -0.72 -8.64
CA GLY A 107 -21.18 0.35 -9.49
C GLY A 107 -22.51 0.88 -8.95
N ARG A 108 -22.48 2.14 -8.51
CA ARG A 108 -23.61 3.01 -8.13
C ARG A 108 -24.34 2.69 -6.83
#